data_AF-A0A6P8YX27-F1
#
_entry.id   AF-A0A6P8YX27-F1
#
_cell.length_a   1.000
_cell.length_b   1.000
_cell.length_c   1.000
_cell.angle_alpha   90.00
_cell.angle_beta   90.00
_cell.angle_gamma   90.00
#
_symmetry.space_group_name_H-M   'P 1'
#
loop_
_entity.id
_entity.type
_entity.pdbx_description
1 polymer ?
#
loop_
_entity_poly.entity_id
_entity_poly.type
_entity_poly.pdbx_seq_one_letter_code
_entity_poly.pdbx_strand_id
1 'polypeptide(L)'
;MSEEREREEDPLVDLWLANWEQQCAEHLESEPDCEGQLQAERDRSIHNNWLLFQNTATAIAQLYKDRQQGVSLWIPFQTAAGTVTSLYKDSTDAIRRVGELGVQCGYQRRNKELMNWARKKRRHIRREDLMAYLAGKPPPLRPHHSRVSPRPRVMLTERHGSPNAQQMDIHHFHHNNPATINTEDNMHTFREALSIASSNVSFARKPRSADLSTYIASEFVRNGTKRPASSSPPHDVNMDSPTHKRTRFM
;
A
#
# COMPACT_ATOMS: atom_id res chain seq x y z
N MET A 1 2.52 -64.65 4.95
CA MET A 1 1.47 -64.75 5.99
C MET A 1 1.77 -63.59 6.92
N SER A 2 1.19 -62.40 6.67
CA SER A 2 -0.23 -62.04 6.93
C SER A 2 -0.50 -62.31 8.40
N GLU A 3 -0.75 -61.34 9.28
CA GLU A 3 -1.73 -60.25 9.20
C GLU A 3 -1.15 -59.01 9.92
N GLU A 4 -1.12 -57.84 9.29
CA GLU A 4 -2.20 -56.85 9.43
C GLU A 4 -2.49 -56.59 10.92
N ARG A 5 -1.66 -55.75 11.55
CA ARG A 5 -2.09 -55.01 12.74
C ARG A 5 -3.26 -54.15 12.27
N GLU A 6 -4.47 -54.67 12.40
CA GLU A 6 -5.69 -53.90 12.52
C GLU A 6 -5.40 -52.84 13.59
N ARG A 7 -5.06 -51.64 13.14
CA ARG A 7 -5.38 -50.44 13.91
C ARG A 7 -6.90 -50.45 13.91
N GLU A 8 -7.51 -50.94 14.98
CA GLU A 8 -8.87 -50.54 15.34
C GLU A 8 -8.82 -49.00 15.45
N GLU A 9 -9.16 -48.32 14.36
CA GLU A 9 -9.48 -46.90 14.37
C GLU A 9 -10.75 -46.79 15.20
N ASP A 10 -10.63 -46.21 16.40
CA ASP A 10 -11.76 -46.03 17.33
C ASP A 10 -12.80 -45.15 16.61
N PRO A 11 -13.99 -45.68 16.23
CA PRO A 11 -14.97 -44.96 15.43
C PRO A 11 -15.45 -43.67 16.11
N LEU A 12 -15.30 -43.60 17.43
CA LEU A 12 -15.66 -42.46 18.25
C LEU A 12 -14.65 -41.30 18.09
N VAL A 13 -13.37 -41.62 17.89
CA VAL A 13 -12.31 -40.63 17.61
C VAL A 13 -12.46 -40.06 16.21
N ASP A 14 -12.77 -40.90 15.22
CA ASP A 14 -12.99 -40.46 13.83
C ASP A 14 -14.23 -39.57 13.70
N LEU A 15 -15.31 -39.93 14.39
CA LEU A 15 -16.53 -39.11 14.44
C LEU A 15 -16.28 -37.75 15.11
N TRP A 16 -15.51 -37.73 16.21
CA TRP A 16 -15.12 -36.49 16.87
C TRP A 16 -14.23 -35.62 15.97
N LEU A 17 -13.24 -36.22 15.30
CA LEU A 17 -12.38 -35.52 14.32
C LEU A 17 -13.21 -34.90 13.20
N ALA A 18 -14.11 -35.67 12.59
CA ALA A 18 -14.95 -35.19 11.51
C ALA A 18 -15.85 -34.03 11.94
N ASN A 19 -16.44 -34.11 13.14
CA ASN A 19 -17.23 -33.02 13.70
C ASN A 19 -16.38 -31.78 13.99
N TRP A 20 -15.15 -31.95 14.47
CA TRP A 20 -14.23 -30.84 14.71
C TRP A 20 -13.77 -30.18 13.40
N GLU A 21 -13.45 -30.97 12.36
CA GLU A 21 -13.13 -30.47 11.03
C GLU A 21 -14.29 -29.68 10.42
N GLN A 22 -15.52 -30.15 10.63
CA GLN A 22 -16.73 -29.47 10.17
C GLN A 22 -16.90 -28.12 10.86
N GLN A 23 -16.72 -28.04 12.18
CA GLN A 23 -16.75 -26.77 12.91
C GLN A 23 -15.70 -25.77 12.42
N CYS A 24 -14.48 -26.24 12.12
CA CYS A 24 -13.42 -25.40 11.55
C CYS A 24 -13.83 -24.81 10.19
N ALA A 25 -14.46 -25.62 9.35
CA ALA A 25 -14.92 -25.17 8.05
C ALA A 25 -16.08 -24.17 8.13
N GLU A 26 -17.08 -24.47 8.96
CA GLU A 26 -18.21 -23.58 9.21
C GLU A 26 -17.74 -22.20 9.71
N HIS A 27 -16.76 -22.17 10.61
CA HIS A 27 -16.16 -20.92 11.07
C HIS A 27 -15.57 -20.11 9.91
N LEU A 28 -14.78 -20.72 9.02
CA LEU A 28 -14.18 -20.03 7.87
C LEU A 28 -15.21 -19.61 6.80
N GLU A 29 -16.29 -20.38 6.65
CA GLU A 29 -17.40 -20.08 5.74
C GLU A 29 -18.31 -18.97 6.30
N SER A 30 -18.42 -18.85 7.62
CA SER A 30 -19.19 -17.79 8.31
C SER A 30 -18.50 -16.43 8.33
N GLU A 31 -17.20 -16.36 8.00
CA GLU A 31 -16.47 -15.10 8.00
C GLU A 31 -17.06 -14.13 6.97
N PRO A 32 -17.14 -12.83 7.32
CA PRO A 32 -17.76 -11.83 6.46
C PRO A 32 -17.02 -11.71 5.12
N ASP A 33 -17.69 -11.17 4.10
CA ASP A 33 -17.08 -10.91 2.80
C ASP A 33 -16.08 -9.75 2.88
N CYS A 34 -14.82 -10.07 3.16
CA CYS A 34 -13.76 -9.08 3.23
C CYS A 34 -13.50 -8.39 1.89
N GLU A 35 -13.62 -9.09 0.77
CA GLU A 35 -13.27 -8.56 -0.56
C GLU A 35 -14.29 -7.51 -0.97
N GLY A 36 -15.59 -7.83 -0.77
CA GLY A 36 -16.66 -6.86 -0.95
C GLY A 36 -16.50 -5.63 -0.06
N GLN A 37 -16.14 -5.83 1.22
CA GLN A 37 -15.87 -4.72 2.14
C GLN A 37 -14.68 -3.86 1.72
N LEU A 38 -13.57 -4.47 1.30
CA LEU A 38 -12.39 -3.76 0.82
C LEU A 38 -12.69 -2.93 -0.43
N GLN A 39 -13.45 -3.52 -1.36
CA GLN A 39 -13.85 -2.83 -2.58
C GLN A 39 -14.77 -1.64 -2.27
N ALA A 40 -15.80 -1.86 -1.45
CA ALA A 40 -16.70 -0.79 -1.01
C ALA A 40 -15.96 0.32 -0.27
N GLU A 41 -14.99 -0.02 0.60
CA GLU A 41 -14.19 0.95 1.33
C GLU A 41 -13.27 1.76 0.41
N ARG A 42 -12.67 1.12 -0.60
CA ARG A 42 -11.89 1.82 -1.63
C ARG A 42 -12.75 2.80 -2.40
N ASP A 43 -13.90 2.35 -2.91
CA ASP A 43 -14.77 3.18 -3.74
C ASP A 43 -15.32 4.37 -2.95
N ARG A 44 -15.72 4.12 -1.69
CA ARG A 44 -16.12 5.17 -0.73
C ARG A 44 -14.98 6.17 -0.49
N SER A 45 -13.77 5.68 -0.25
CA SER A 45 -12.60 6.51 0.03
C SER A 45 -12.21 7.38 -1.17
N ILE A 46 -12.21 6.80 -2.38
CA ILE A 46 -11.93 7.51 -3.63
C ILE A 46 -12.96 8.62 -3.84
N HIS A 47 -14.24 8.28 -3.70
CA HIS A 47 -15.33 9.25 -3.86
C HIS A 47 -15.23 10.39 -2.84
N ASN A 48 -15.03 10.08 -1.56
CA ASN A 48 -14.89 11.09 -0.51
C ASN A 48 -13.67 11.99 -0.73
N ASN A 49 -12.51 11.40 -1.05
CA ASN A 49 -11.30 12.16 -1.33
C ASN A 49 -11.46 13.08 -2.54
N TRP A 50 -12.20 12.62 -3.57
CA TRP A 50 -12.54 13.46 -4.71
C TRP A 50 -13.39 14.67 -4.32
N LEU A 51 -14.44 14.48 -3.50
CA LEU A 51 -15.26 15.59 -3.01
C LEU A 51 -14.45 16.57 -2.16
N LEU A 52 -13.60 16.08 -1.25
CA LEU A 52 -12.72 16.92 -0.45
C LEU A 52 -11.72 17.69 -1.31
N PHE A 53 -11.19 17.06 -2.35
CA PHE A 53 -10.34 17.73 -3.33
C PHE A 53 -11.09 18.85 -4.03
N GLN A 54 -12.30 18.60 -4.54
CA GLN A 54 -13.12 19.62 -5.20
C GLN A 54 -13.46 20.79 -4.27
N ASN A 55 -13.82 20.49 -3.01
CA ASN A 55 -14.08 21.52 -2.00
C ASN A 55 -12.82 22.36 -1.72
N THR A 56 -11.68 21.70 -1.58
CA THR A 56 -10.39 22.36 -1.38
C THR A 56 -10.02 23.26 -2.57
N ALA A 57 -10.14 22.75 -3.79
CA ALA A 57 -9.88 23.50 -5.00
C ALA A 57 -10.82 24.72 -5.13
N THR A 58 -12.09 24.56 -4.80
CA THR A 58 -13.07 25.65 -4.78
C THR A 58 -12.71 26.72 -3.76
N ALA A 59 -12.35 26.35 -2.53
CA ALA A 59 -11.95 27.29 -1.50
C ALA A 59 -10.68 28.08 -1.87
N ILE A 60 -9.70 27.40 -2.50
CA ILE A 60 -8.49 28.06 -3.02
C ILE A 60 -8.81 28.99 -4.20
N ALA A 61 -9.67 28.56 -5.13
CA ALA A 61 -10.08 29.42 -6.24
C ALA A 61 -10.83 30.68 -5.75
N GLN A 62 -11.64 30.54 -4.70
CA GLN A 62 -12.35 31.66 -4.09
C GLN A 62 -11.39 32.68 -3.46
N LEU A 63 -10.33 32.20 -2.78
CA LEU A 63 -9.24 33.06 -2.27
C LEU A 63 -8.66 33.99 -3.35
N TYR A 64 -8.42 33.45 -4.56
CA TYR A 64 -7.91 34.25 -5.68
C TYR A 64 -8.94 35.25 -6.21
N LYS A 65 -10.22 34.88 -6.26
CA LYS A 65 -11.30 35.77 -6.71
C LYS A 65 -11.51 36.93 -5.72
N ASP A 66 -11.58 36.62 -4.44
CA ASP A 66 -11.81 37.59 -3.36
C ASP A 66 -10.66 38.61 -3.27
N ARG A 67 -9.43 38.18 -3.58
CA ARG A 67 -8.26 39.08 -3.67
C ARG A 67 -8.46 40.20 -4.69
N GLN A 68 -9.12 39.92 -5.80
CA GLN A 68 -9.38 40.93 -6.84
C GLN A 68 -10.48 41.91 -6.44
N GLN A 69 -11.30 41.57 -5.45
CA GLN A 69 -12.45 42.37 -5.00
C GLN A 69 -12.11 43.26 -3.79
N GLY A 70 -10.89 43.19 -3.25
CA GLY A 70 -10.44 44.02 -2.11
C GLY A 70 -11.04 43.64 -0.76
N VAL A 71 -11.64 42.45 -0.64
CA VAL A 71 -12.17 41.91 0.63
C VAL A 71 -11.04 41.34 1.51
N SER A 72 -11.30 41.28 2.82
CA SER A 72 -10.37 40.67 3.78
C SER A 72 -10.14 39.19 3.46
N LEU A 73 -8.88 38.83 3.21
CA LEU A 73 -8.49 37.47 2.80
C LEU A 73 -8.33 36.51 3.98
N TRP A 74 -8.37 37.00 5.22
CA TRP A 74 -8.09 36.17 6.38
C TRP A 74 -9.12 35.03 6.54
N ILE A 75 -10.41 35.34 6.43
CA ILE A 75 -11.46 34.33 6.56
C ILE A 75 -11.43 33.32 5.39
N PRO A 76 -11.39 33.74 4.10
CA PRO A 76 -11.21 32.80 3.00
C PRO A 76 -9.94 31.95 3.11
N PHE A 77 -8.86 32.52 3.62
CA PHE A 77 -7.61 31.80 3.87
C PHE A 77 -7.77 30.70 4.92
N GLN A 78 -8.38 31.03 6.06
CA GLN A 78 -8.66 30.04 7.10
C GLN A 78 -9.54 28.90 6.57
N THR A 79 -10.58 29.22 5.78
CA THR A 79 -11.44 28.22 5.16
C THR A 79 -10.65 27.30 4.23
N ALA A 80 -9.84 27.85 3.32
CA ALA A 80 -9.05 27.05 2.39
C ALA A 80 -7.99 26.19 3.11
N ALA A 81 -7.30 26.74 4.12
CA ALA A 81 -6.35 25.98 4.93
C ALA A 81 -7.05 24.85 5.70
N GLY A 82 -8.27 25.10 6.19
CA GLY A 82 -9.10 24.09 6.84
C GLY A 82 -9.48 22.94 5.90
N THR A 83 -9.93 23.24 4.67
CA THR A 83 -10.28 22.20 3.69
C THR A 83 -9.06 21.37 3.25
N VAL A 84 -7.90 22.00 3.05
CA VAL A 84 -6.62 21.29 2.80
C VAL A 84 -6.28 20.34 3.94
N THR A 85 -6.43 20.78 5.19
CA THR A 85 -6.13 19.97 6.37
C THR A 85 -7.06 18.76 6.46
N SER A 86 -8.35 18.95 6.23
CA SER A 86 -9.33 17.86 6.19
C SER A 86 -9.03 16.87 5.06
N LEU A 87 -8.72 17.37 3.86
CA LEU A 87 -8.32 16.51 2.73
C LEU A 87 -7.10 15.64 3.06
N TYR A 88 -6.05 16.22 3.64
CA TYR A 88 -4.85 15.48 4.02
C TYR A 88 -5.14 14.42 5.09
N LYS A 89 -5.88 14.80 6.14
CA LYS A 89 -6.21 13.88 7.23
C LYS A 89 -7.06 12.71 6.73
N ASP A 90 -8.17 13.01 6.05
CA ASP A 90 -9.13 11.99 5.61
C ASP A 90 -8.52 11.06 4.55
N SER A 91 -7.67 11.58 3.66
CA SER A 91 -6.96 10.76 2.67
C SER A 91 -5.95 9.82 3.33
N THR A 92 -5.20 10.29 4.32
CA THR A 92 -4.24 9.47 5.07
C THR A 92 -4.97 8.39 5.87
N ASP A 93 -6.06 8.75 6.55
CA ASP A 93 -6.87 7.80 7.31
C ASP A 93 -7.54 6.76 6.40
N ALA A 94 -7.95 7.15 5.20
CA ALA A 94 -8.49 6.24 4.20
C ALA A 94 -7.44 5.23 3.70
N ILE A 95 -6.22 5.67 3.38
CA ILE A 95 -5.12 4.78 2.99
C ILE A 95 -4.85 3.76 4.08
N ARG A 96 -4.80 4.20 5.35
CA ARG A 96 -4.59 3.31 6.49
C ARG A 96 -5.72 2.28 6.63
N ARG A 97 -6.98 2.72 6.60
CA ARG A 97 -8.16 1.82 6.70
C ARG A 97 -8.17 0.78 5.58
N VAL A 98 -7.97 1.20 4.33
CA VAL A 98 -7.93 0.30 3.18
C VAL A 98 -6.75 -0.68 3.29
N GLY A 99 -5.59 -0.21 3.75
CA GLY A 99 -4.42 -1.06 3.99
C GLY A 99 -4.67 -2.13 5.07
N GLU A 100 -5.23 -1.74 6.21
CA GLU A 100 -5.59 -2.65 7.30
C GLU A 100 -6.61 -3.70 6.84
N LEU A 101 -7.67 -3.28 6.12
CA LEU A 101 -8.64 -4.20 5.53
C LEU A 101 -7.99 -5.14 4.51
N GLY A 102 -7.10 -4.63 3.65
CA GLY A 102 -6.38 -5.45 2.67
C GLY A 102 -5.56 -6.58 3.31
N VAL A 103 -4.94 -6.31 4.46
CA VAL A 103 -4.23 -7.34 5.23
C VAL A 103 -5.21 -8.41 5.75
N GLN A 104 -6.36 -8.01 6.30
CA GLN A 104 -7.39 -8.95 6.76
C GLN A 104 -7.94 -9.79 5.60
N CYS A 105 -8.17 -9.17 4.44
CA CYS A 105 -8.59 -9.89 3.23
C CYS A 105 -7.58 -10.94 2.80
N GLY A 106 -6.29 -10.60 2.86
CA GLY A 106 -5.20 -11.54 2.59
C GLY A 106 -5.21 -12.74 3.52
N TYR A 107 -5.44 -12.53 4.82
CA TYR A 107 -5.57 -13.63 5.79
C TYR A 107 -6.77 -14.52 5.50
N GLN A 108 -7.94 -13.93 5.24
CA GLN A 108 -9.14 -14.71 4.96
C GLN A 108 -8.99 -15.50 3.65
N ARG A 109 -8.46 -14.89 2.58
CA ARG A 109 -8.20 -15.58 1.30
C ARG A 109 -7.24 -16.74 1.49
N ARG A 110 -6.10 -16.52 2.14
CA ARG A 110 -5.11 -17.56 2.47
C ARG A 110 -5.75 -18.71 3.25
N ASN A 111 -6.54 -18.39 4.28
CA ASN A 111 -7.17 -19.42 5.11
C ASN A 111 -8.18 -20.26 4.30
N LYS A 112 -8.99 -19.63 3.44
CA LYS A 112 -9.91 -20.32 2.52
C LYS A 112 -9.16 -21.22 1.53
N GLU A 113 -8.07 -20.74 0.93
CA GLU A 113 -7.24 -21.54 0.02
C GLU A 113 -6.59 -22.73 0.70
N LEU A 114 -6.04 -22.53 1.92
CA LEU A 114 -5.46 -23.60 2.72
C LEU A 114 -6.49 -24.64 3.13
N MET A 115 -7.69 -24.23 3.55
CA MET A 115 -8.78 -25.13 3.88
C MET A 115 -9.22 -25.95 2.65
N ASN A 116 -9.38 -25.29 1.50
CA ASN A 116 -9.69 -25.96 0.24
C ASN A 116 -8.60 -26.95 -0.19
N TRP A 117 -7.32 -26.64 0.10
CA TRP A 117 -6.21 -27.57 -0.13
C TRP A 117 -6.24 -28.75 0.84
N ALA A 118 -6.47 -28.51 2.13
CA ALA A 118 -6.52 -29.55 3.15
C ALA A 118 -7.62 -30.59 2.89
N ARG A 119 -8.77 -30.14 2.36
CA ARG A 119 -9.90 -30.98 1.93
C ARG A 119 -9.59 -31.88 0.72
N LYS A 120 -8.47 -31.68 -0.01
CA LYS A 120 -8.12 -32.50 -1.19
C LYS A 120 -7.57 -33.88 -0.78
N LYS A 121 -7.99 -34.92 -1.51
CA LYS A 121 -7.52 -36.32 -1.32
C LYS A 121 -5.99 -36.49 -1.50
N ARG A 122 -5.34 -35.64 -2.30
CA ARG A 122 -3.87 -35.59 -2.47
C ARG A 122 -3.30 -34.29 -1.90
N ARG A 123 -3.08 -34.30 -0.59
CA ARG A 123 -2.61 -33.15 0.22
C ARG A 123 -1.10 -33.13 0.48
N HIS A 124 -0.29 -33.93 -0.22
CA HIS A 124 1.16 -33.91 -0.03
C HIS A 124 1.82 -32.91 -0.98
N ILE A 125 2.56 -31.94 -0.43
CA ILE A 125 3.40 -31.00 -1.19
C ILE A 125 4.87 -31.31 -0.87
N ARG A 126 5.72 -31.45 -1.89
CA ARG A 126 7.17 -31.63 -1.68
C ARG A 126 7.82 -30.30 -1.31
N ARG A 127 8.91 -30.34 -0.54
CA ARG A 127 9.60 -29.13 -0.07
C ARG A 127 9.98 -28.20 -1.22
N GLU A 128 10.57 -28.74 -2.27
CA GLU A 128 11.02 -27.98 -3.43
C GLU A 128 9.87 -27.37 -4.24
N ASP A 129 8.72 -28.06 -4.32
CA ASP A 129 7.52 -27.55 -4.97
C ASP A 129 6.95 -26.37 -4.16
N LEU A 130 6.93 -26.48 -2.82
CA LEU A 130 6.52 -25.38 -1.94
C LEU A 130 7.47 -24.19 -2.05
N MET A 131 8.78 -24.43 -2.03
CA MET A 131 9.79 -23.37 -2.15
C MET A 131 9.70 -22.66 -3.51
N ALA A 132 9.46 -23.40 -4.59
CA ALA A 132 9.25 -22.83 -5.93
C ALA A 132 7.97 -21.97 -5.96
N TYR A 133 6.87 -22.49 -5.42
CA TYR A 133 5.59 -21.78 -5.33
C TYR A 133 5.72 -20.46 -4.54
N LEU A 134 6.31 -20.49 -3.34
CA LEU A 134 6.50 -19.30 -2.51
C LEU A 134 7.44 -18.27 -3.15
N ALA A 135 8.41 -18.73 -3.95
CA ALA A 135 9.32 -17.85 -4.68
C ALA A 135 8.76 -17.36 -6.03
N GLY A 136 7.55 -17.75 -6.43
CA GLY A 136 6.98 -17.45 -7.75
C GLY A 136 7.74 -18.07 -8.92
N LYS A 137 8.48 -19.17 -8.67
CA LYS A 137 9.29 -19.88 -9.66
C LYS A 137 8.55 -21.12 -10.17
N PRO A 138 8.78 -21.54 -11.43
CA PRO A 138 8.25 -22.81 -11.90
C PRO A 138 8.79 -23.98 -11.05
N PRO A 139 8.00 -25.07 -10.86
CA PRO A 139 8.47 -26.25 -10.14
C PRO A 139 9.75 -26.80 -10.78
N PRO A 140 10.69 -27.32 -9.98
CA PRO A 140 11.92 -27.90 -10.51
C PRO A 140 11.60 -29.03 -11.48
N LEU A 141 12.24 -29.00 -12.65
CA LEU A 141 12.12 -30.06 -13.64
C LEU A 141 12.58 -31.36 -13.00
N ARG A 142 11.65 -32.32 -12.88
CA ARG A 142 11.97 -33.62 -12.32
C ARG A 142 12.81 -34.38 -13.36
N PRO A 143 13.98 -34.93 -12.98
CA PRO A 143 14.60 -35.97 -13.76
C PRO A 143 13.57 -37.10 -13.85
N HIS A 144 13.01 -37.33 -15.02
CA HIS A 144 12.29 -38.57 -15.26
C HIS A 144 13.29 -39.67 -14.90
N HIS A 145 13.00 -40.45 -13.86
CA HIS A 145 13.66 -41.73 -13.72
C HIS A 145 13.43 -42.44 -15.04
N SER A 146 14.48 -42.47 -15.86
CA SER A 146 14.52 -43.22 -17.08
C SER A 146 14.24 -44.65 -16.65
N ARG A 147 13.00 -45.11 -16.86
CA ARG A 147 12.70 -46.54 -16.84
C ARG A 147 13.39 -47.15 -18.06
N VAL A 148 14.71 -47.17 -18.04
CA VAL A 148 15.49 -48.01 -18.94
C VAL A 148 15.39 -49.40 -18.31
N SER A 149 14.36 -50.11 -18.73
CA SER A 149 14.35 -51.57 -18.63
C SER A 149 15.55 -52.07 -19.45
N PRO A 150 16.52 -52.78 -18.84
CA PRO A 150 17.61 -53.37 -19.60
C PRO A 150 17.07 -54.62 -20.30
N ARG A 151 16.70 -54.49 -21.58
CA ARG A 151 16.61 -55.66 -22.46
C ARG A 151 17.98 -55.89 -23.09
N PRO A 152 18.67 -57.01 -22.80
CA PRO A 152 19.86 -57.37 -23.55
C PRO A 152 19.40 -57.87 -24.94
N ARG A 153 19.65 -57.09 -25.99
CA ARG A 153 19.54 -57.58 -27.37
C ARG A 153 20.94 -58.03 -27.81
N VAL A 154 21.07 -59.34 -27.95
CA VAL A 154 22.24 -60.07 -28.45
C VAL A 154 22.61 -59.53 -29.85
N MET A 155 23.92 -59.35 -30.05
CA MET A 155 24.52 -58.90 -31.32
C MET A 155 24.39 -59.97 -32.41
N LEU A 156 24.23 -59.54 -33.66
CA LEU A 156 24.76 -60.24 -34.82
C LEU A 156 25.42 -59.22 -35.75
N THR A 157 26.70 -59.46 -36.05
CA THR A 157 27.50 -58.85 -37.12
C THR A 157 26.90 -59.32 -38.48
N GLU A 158 27.08 -58.71 -39.66
CA GLU A 158 28.15 -57.89 -40.22
C GLU A 158 27.70 -57.29 -41.60
N ARG A 159 28.29 -56.13 -41.96
CA ARG A 159 28.70 -55.66 -43.32
C ARG A 159 27.68 -55.17 -44.38
N HIS A 160 27.70 -53.85 -44.66
CA HIS A 160 28.34 -53.21 -45.86
C HIS A 160 27.73 -51.81 -46.18
N GLY A 161 28.59 -50.79 -46.43
CA GLY A 161 28.26 -49.60 -47.25
C GLY A 161 28.19 -48.24 -46.52
N SER A 162 29.27 -47.46 -46.58
CA SER A 162 29.33 -45.99 -46.32
C SER A 162 29.08 -45.22 -47.65
N PRO A 163 29.06 -43.87 -47.74
CA PRO A 163 29.08 -42.79 -46.72
C PRO A 163 28.05 -41.66 -46.96
N ASN A 164 27.67 -40.86 -45.93
CA ASN A 164 27.71 -39.40 -46.06
C ASN A 164 27.43 -38.60 -44.76
N ALA A 165 28.15 -37.49 -44.67
CA ALA A 165 27.80 -36.19 -44.08
C ALA A 165 27.79 -35.97 -42.55
N GLN A 166 28.80 -35.18 -42.16
CA GLN A 166 28.80 -34.12 -41.14
C GLN A 166 29.08 -34.49 -39.68
N GLN A 167 30.39 -34.64 -39.47
CA GLN A 167 31.13 -34.45 -38.24
C GLN A 167 31.20 -32.95 -37.89
N MET A 168 30.84 -32.58 -36.66
CA MET A 168 31.41 -31.41 -35.97
C MET A 168 31.63 -31.79 -34.51
N ASP A 169 32.92 -31.86 -34.18
CA ASP A 169 33.49 -32.26 -32.91
C ASP A 169 33.38 -31.18 -31.83
N ILE A 170 33.35 -31.68 -30.60
CA ILE A 170 33.50 -30.96 -29.34
C ILE A 170 34.97 -30.54 -29.18
N HIS A 171 35.23 -29.27 -28.86
CA HIS A 171 36.49 -28.86 -28.24
C HIS A 171 36.25 -28.09 -26.94
N HIS A 172 37.07 -28.44 -25.96
CA HIS A 172 37.11 -27.98 -24.58
C HIS A 172 38.50 -27.32 -24.36
N PHE A 173 38.55 -26.37 -23.41
CA PHE A 173 39.70 -25.85 -22.64
C PHE A 173 40.53 -24.61 -23.10
N HIS A 174 40.40 -23.56 -22.26
CA HIS A 174 41.42 -22.73 -21.56
C HIS A 174 42.31 -21.71 -22.31
N HIS A 175 42.26 -20.41 -21.93
CA HIS A 175 43.13 -19.74 -20.91
C HIS A 175 43.25 -18.18 -21.11
N ASN A 176 43.17 -17.43 -19.99
CA ASN A 176 43.69 -16.09 -19.57
C ASN A 176 44.18 -15.05 -20.61
N ASN A 177 44.02 -13.71 -20.48
CA ASN A 177 44.32 -12.78 -19.36
C ASN A 177 43.79 -11.33 -19.71
N PRO A 178 44.15 -10.23 -19.01
CA PRO A 178 43.30 -9.46 -18.08
C PRO A 178 42.90 -8.04 -18.57
N ALA A 179 41.71 -7.57 -18.20
CA ALA A 179 41.43 -6.14 -18.12
C ALA A 179 40.45 -5.88 -16.98
N THR A 180 40.88 -5.02 -16.07
CA THR A 180 40.25 -4.56 -14.83
C THR A 180 38.79 -4.15 -15.00
N ILE A 181 37.85 -4.97 -14.51
CA ILE A 181 36.47 -4.54 -14.27
C ILE A 181 36.39 -4.13 -12.81
N ASN A 182 36.50 -2.82 -12.62
CA ASN A 182 36.44 -2.11 -11.35
C ASN A 182 35.08 -2.38 -10.68
N THR A 183 35.08 -3.16 -9.60
CA THR A 183 33.86 -3.56 -8.88
C THR A 183 33.27 -2.40 -8.05
N GLU A 184 33.96 -1.26 -7.97
CA GLU A 184 33.48 -0.04 -7.29
C GLU A 184 32.46 0.77 -8.11
N ASP A 185 32.54 0.78 -9.45
CA ASP A 185 31.64 1.61 -10.28
C ASP A 185 30.18 1.14 -10.27
N ASN A 186 29.95 -0.16 -10.06
CA ASN A 186 28.59 -0.73 -10.05
C ASN A 186 27.84 -0.54 -8.71
N MET A 187 28.49 0.07 -7.71
CA MET A 187 27.90 0.30 -6.38
C MET A 187 27.54 1.77 -6.15
N HIS A 188 27.93 2.69 -7.03
CA HIS A 188 27.67 4.12 -6.87
C HIS A 188 26.16 4.45 -6.87
N THR A 189 25.40 3.91 -7.83
CA THR A 189 23.95 4.08 -7.91
C THR A 189 23.21 3.48 -6.70
N PHE A 190 23.74 2.39 -6.14
CA PHE A 190 23.17 1.72 -4.97
C PHE A 190 23.51 2.45 -3.66
N ARG A 191 24.74 2.97 -3.53
CA ARG A 191 25.17 3.83 -2.42
C ARG A 191 24.38 5.14 -2.40
N GLU A 192 24.11 5.72 -3.57
CA GLU A 192 23.26 6.91 -3.71
C GLU A 192 21.81 6.63 -3.26
N ALA A 193 21.20 5.54 -3.72
CA ALA A 193 19.84 5.15 -3.31
C ALA A 193 19.71 4.92 -1.79
N LEU A 194 20.72 4.31 -1.15
CA LEU A 194 20.75 4.13 0.31
C LEU A 194 20.95 5.44 1.07
N SER A 195 21.72 6.39 0.54
CA SER A 195 21.90 7.71 1.17
C SER A 195 20.60 8.55 1.16
N ILE A 196 19.78 8.41 0.13
CA ILE A 196 18.44 9.03 0.01
C ILE A 196 17.43 8.34 0.95
N ALA A 197 17.54 7.02 1.14
CA ALA A 197 16.67 6.29 2.06
C ALA A 197 17.03 6.50 3.55
N SER A 198 18.31 6.64 3.88
CA SER A 198 18.79 6.83 5.26
C SER A 198 18.65 8.26 5.78
N SER A 199 18.42 9.25 4.90
CA SER A 199 18.12 10.63 5.28
C SER A 199 16.67 10.84 5.73
N ASN A 200 15.76 9.86 5.51
CA ASN A 200 14.36 9.93 5.95
C ASN A 200 14.01 9.08 7.18
N VAL A 201 14.99 8.41 7.82
CA VAL A 201 14.77 7.61 9.05
C VAL A 201 15.41 8.24 10.29
N SER A 202 15.53 9.58 10.30
CA SER A 202 15.96 10.32 11.49
C SER A 202 15.17 11.61 11.68
N PHE A 203 13.87 11.48 11.97
CA PHE A 203 13.16 12.50 12.75
C PHE A 203 13.57 12.41 14.22
N ALA A 204 14.84 12.74 14.47
CA ALA A 204 15.23 13.33 15.73
C ALA A 204 14.41 14.62 15.90
N ARG A 205 13.71 14.70 17.04
CA ARG A 205 12.87 15.81 17.45
C ARG A 205 13.64 17.13 17.32
N LYS A 206 13.15 18.03 16.47
CA LYS A 206 13.41 19.47 16.57
C LYS A 206 12.08 20.22 16.39
N PRO A 207 11.76 21.21 17.24
CA PRO A 207 10.40 21.68 17.39
C PRO A 207 10.05 22.70 16.31
N ARG A 208 9.41 22.24 15.22
CA ARG A 208 8.79 23.14 14.22
C ARG A 208 7.63 23.99 14.79
N SER A 209 7.15 23.70 15.99
CA SER A 209 6.09 24.51 16.64
C SER A 209 6.61 25.85 17.14
N ALA A 210 7.88 25.93 17.58
CA ALA A 210 8.46 27.16 18.09
C ALA A 210 8.54 28.22 16.97
N ASP A 211 9.02 27.82 15.78
CA ASP A 211 9.14 28.72 14.63
C ASP A 211 7.78 29.18 14.09
N LEU A 212 6.76 28.31 14.08
CA LEU A 212 5.41 28.69 13.67
C LEU A 212 4.77 29.68 14.66
N SER A 213 4.88 29.42 15.96
CA SER A 213 4.38 30.32 17.00
C SER A 213 5.09 31.67 16.97
N THR A 214 6.41 31.69 16.76
CA THR A 214 7.18 32.93 16.60
C THR A 214 6.82 33.66 15.32
N TYR A 215 6.63 32.95 14.20
CA TYR A 215 6.20 33.55 12.94
C TYR A 215 4.80 34.17 13.06
N ILE A 216 3.84 33.45 13.62
CA ILE A 216 2.48 33.93 13.88
C ILE A 216 2.52 35.18 14.78
N ALA A 217 3.27 35.13 15.89
CA ALA A 217 3.43 36.29 16.78
C ALA A 217 4.08 37.49 16.09
N SER A 218 5.10 37.25 15.25
CA SER A 218 5.78 38.31 14.50
C SER A 218 4.89 38.96 13.43
N GLU A 219 4.00 38.19 12.78
CA GLU A 219 3.03 38.71 11.83
C GLU A 219 1.93 39.54 12.50
N PHE A 220 1.46 39.14 13.69
CA PHE A 220 0.53 39.95 14.48
C PHE A 220 1.13 41.30 14.89
N VAL A 221 2.44 41.36 15.17
CA VAL A 221 3.13 42.62 15.50
C VAL A 221 3.29 43.51 14.26
N ARG A 222 3.68 42.93 13.11
CA ARG A 222 3.86 43.69 11.87
C ARG A 222 2.56 44.25 11.31
N ASN A 223 1.45 43.53 11.49
CA ASN A 223 0.16 43.89 10.89
C ASN A 223 -0.84 44.49 11.91
N GLY A 224 -0.53 44.46 13.21
CA GLY A 224 -1.43 44.85 14.30
C GLY A 224 -1.25 46.26 14.88
N THR A 225 -0.16 46.98 14.59
CA THR A 225 0.03 48.35 15.08
C THR A 225 -0.54 49.40 14.13
N LYS A 226 -1.87 49.48 14.09
CA LYS A 226 -2.57 50.76 13.92
C LYS A 226 -3.52 50.97 15.09
N ARG A 227 -2.98 51.44 16.21
CA ARG A 227 -3.77 52.17 17.22
C ARG A 227 -3.12 53.54 17.43
N PRO A 228 -3.88 54.65 17.35
CA PRO A 228 -3.47 55.87 18.03
C PRO A 228 -3.72 55.73 19.54
N ALA A 229 -2.92 56.45 20.31
CA ALA A 229 -2.85 56.42 21.77
C ALA A 229 -4.13 56.93 22.47
N SER A 230 -4.28 56.47 23.72
CA SER A 230 -5.31 56.80 24.71
C SER A 230 -5.23 58.24 25.24
N SER A 231 -6.38 58.92 25.47
CA SER A 231 -6.71 59.57 26.78
C SER A 231 -8.06 60.32 26.79
N SER A 232 -8.85 60.12 27.87
CA SER A 232 -9.82 61.06 28.52
C SER A 232 -11.36 60.86 28.31
N PRO A 233 -12.20 61.24 29.31
CA PRO A 233 -13.46 60.53 29.74
C PRO A 233 -14.77 61.12 29.16
N PRO A 234 -15.97 60.54 29.41
CA PRO A 234 -17.14 60.72 28.55
C PRO A 234 -17.92 61.99 28.90
N HIS A 235 -18.28 62.76 27.86
CA HIS A 235 -19.23 63.86 27.97
C HIS A 235 -20.48 63.50 27.16
N ASP A 236 -21.59 63.37 27.87
CA ASP A 236 -22.95 63.34 27.31
C ASP A 236 -23.16 64.58 26.44
N VAL A 237 -23.60 64.38 25.19
CA VAL A 237 -24.25 65.44 24.40
C VAL A 237 -25.38 64.83 23.56
N ASN A 238 -26.57 65.06 24.09
CA ASN A 238 -27.88 64.94 23.46
C ASN A 238 -27.88 65.55 22.03
N MET A 239 -28.24 64.77 21.02
CA MET A 239 -28.49 65.27 19.66
C MET A 239 -29.94 64.99 19.28
N ASP A 240 -30.78 65.93 19.71
CA ASP A 240 -32.17 66.09 19.29
C ASP A 240 -32.24 66.39 17.79
N SER A 241 -33.30 65.90 17.13
CA SER A 241 -33.46 65.93 15.67
C SER A 241 -34.02 67.26 15.16
N PRO A 242 -33.46 67.89 14.13
CA PRO A 242 -34.13 69.03 13.49
C PRO A 242 -35.18 68.58 12.47
N THR A 243 -36.44 68.67 12.88
CA THR A 243 -37.61 68.71 11.98
C THR A 243 -37.71 70.10 11.35
N HIS A 244 -37.55 70.23 10.04
CA HIS A 244 -37.92 71.46 9.34
C HIS A 244 -39.30 71.31 8.67
N LYS A 245 -40.23 72.10 9.21
CA LYS A 245 -41.58 72.32 8.72
C LYS A 245 -41.57 73.22 7.48
N ARG A 246 -42.47 72.88 6.55
CA ARG A 246 -43.13 73.71 5.53
C ARG A 246 -43.22 75.20 5.90
N THR A 247 -42.89 76.05 4.93
CA THR A 247 -43.46 77.40 4.78
C THR A 247 -44.20 77.50 3.44
N ARG A 248 -45.32 78.22 3.48
CA ARG A 248 -46.37 78.36 2.46
C ARG A 248 -46.61 79.87 2.30
N PHE A 249 -46.89 80.30 1.07
CA PHE A 249 -47.42 81.63 0.64
C PHE A 249 -46.46 82.83 0.80
N MET A 250 -46.41 83.81 -0.11
CA MET A 250 -47.45 84.42 -0.96
C MET A 250 -47.06 84.48 -2.44
#